data_AF-A0A094WN14-F1
#
_entry.id   AF-A0A094WN14-F1
#
_cell.length_a   1.000
_cell.length_b   1.000
_cell.length_c   1.000
_cell.angle_alpha   90.00
_cell.angle_beta   90.00
_cell.angle_gamma   90.00
#
_symmetry.space_group_name_H-M   'P 1'
#
loop_
_entity.id
_entity.type
_entity.pdbx_description
1 polymer ?
#
loop_
_entity_poly.entity_id
_entity_poly.type
_entity_poly.pdbx_seq_one_letter_code
_entity_poly.pdbx_strand_id
1 'polypeptide(L)' 'MDYHSIRMRQLLKHDPFLSSVFNDITKHITNEEAALYYVFEHYVQREPILKNAYLYLTSHS' A
#
# COMPACT_ATOMS: atom_id res chain seq x y z
N MET A 1 -0.06 12.52 5.98
CA MET A 1 0.85 11.38 5.78
C MET A 1 0.87 11.16 4.30
N ASP A 2 2.01 11.40 3.70
CA ASP A 2 2.08 11.52 2.25
C ASP A 2 2.26 10.15 1.60
N TYR A 3 1.72 10.05 0.39
CA TYR A 3 1.87 8.85 -0.41
C TYR A 3 3.29 8.74 -0.97
N HIS A 4 3.85 7.54 -0.90
CA HIS A 4 5.12 7.19 -1.53
C HIS A 4 5.03 5.76 -2.07
N SER A 5 5.16 5.59 -3.38
CA SER A 5 5.04 4.28 -4.02
C SER A 5 6.09 3.28 -3.59
N ILE A 6 7.33 3.70 -3.36
CA ILE A 6 8.40 2.81 -2.86
C ILE A 6 7.98 2.16 -1.52
N ARG A 7 7.38 2.95 -0.62
CA ARG A 7 6.92 2.48 0.70
C ARG A 7 5.73 1.54 0.57
N MET A 8 4.77 1.85 -0.30
CA MET A 8 3.68 0.93 -0.60
C MET A 8 4.21 -0.40 -1.14
N ARG A 9 5.15 -0.38 -2.09
CA ARG A 9 5.76 -1.60 -2.64
C ARG A 9 6.47 -2.42 -1.56
N GLN A 10 7.10 -1.80 -0.57
CA GLN A 10 7.68 -2.51 0.58
C GLN A 10 6.59 -3.11 1.47
N LEU A 11 5.54 -2.35 1.81
CA LEU A 11 4.44 -2.84 2.63
C LEU A 11 3.74 -4.05 1.98
N LEU A 12 3.51 -4.00 0.66
CA LEU A 12 2.93 -5.10 -0.11
C LEU A 12 3.79 -6.38 -0.10
N LYS A 13 5.11 -6.28 0.12
CA LYS A 13 5.98 -7.46 0.27
C LYS A 13 5.82 -8.12 1.65
N HIS A 14 5.43 -7.35 2.66
CA HIS A 14 5.29 -7.83 4.04
C HIS A 14 3.86 -8.24 4.39
N ASP A 15 2.86 -7.63 3.76
CA ASP A 15 1.44 -7.88 4.03
C ASP A 15 0.78 -8.65 2.86
N PRO A 16 0.48 -9.95 3.04
CA PRO A 16 -0.11 -10.77 1.98
C PRO A 16 -1.54 -10.36 1.64
N PHE A 17 -2.29 -9.76 2.57
CA PHE A 17 -3.64 -9.26 2.30
C PHE A 17 -3.58 -8.06 1.36
N LEU A 18 -2.76 -7.06 1.66
CA LEU A 18 -2.58 -5.91 0.79
C LEU A 18 -2.00 -6.31 -0.57
N SER A 19 -1.09 -7.29 -0.62
CA SER A 19 -0.59 -7.86 -1.86
C SER A 19 -1.72 -8.44 -2.73
N SER A 20 -2.64 -9.21 -2.12
CA SER A 20 -3.81 -9.74 -2.82
C SER A 20 -4.74 -8.63 -3.32
N VAL A 21 -5.05 -7.66 -2.46
CA VAL A 21 -5.90 -6.51 -2.82
C VAL A 21 -5.31 -5.73 -3.99
N PHE A 22 -4.00 -5.48 -3.98
CA PHE A 22 -3.30 -4.81 -5.07
C PHE A 22 -3.38 -5.61 -6.39
N ASN A 23 -3.19 -6.93 -6.33
CA ASN A 23 -3.30 -7.80 -7.49
C ASN A 23 -4.74 -7.84 -8.05
N ASP A 24 -5.75 -7.73 -7.20
CA ASP A 24 -7.15 -7.65 -7.65
C ASP A 24 -7.45 -6.30 -8.30
N ILE A 25 -6.94 -5.20 -7.73
CA ILE A 25 -7.12 -3.86 -8.31
C ILE A 25 -6.43 -3.74 -9.67
N THR A 26 -5.22 -4.31 -9.83
CA THR A 26 -4.47 -4.24 -11.10
C THR A 26 -5.14 -5.01 -12.25
N LYS A 27 -6.07 -5.92 -11.96
CA LYS A 27 -6.95 -6.54 -12.99
C LYS A 27 -7.92 -5.54 -13.61
N HIS A 28 -8.24 -4.46 -12.91
CA HIS A 28 -9.18 -3.43 -13.34
C HIS A 28 -8.48 -2.10 -13.70
N ILE A 29 -7.36 -1.79 -13.05
CA ILE A 29 -6.57 -0.59 -13.26
C ILE A 29 -5.21 -0.97 -13.83
N THR A 30 -4.98 -0.68 -15.10
CA THR A 30 -3.73 -1.02 -15.80
C THR A 30 -2.54 -0.20 -15.32
N ASN A 31 -2.79 0.96 -14.71
CA ASN A 31 -1.74 1.83 -14.17
C ASN A 31 -1.38 1.39 -12.74
N GLU A 32 -0.18 0.83 -12.60
CA GLU A 32 0.36 0.33 -11.34
C GLU A 32 0.39 1.41 -10.23
N GLU A 33 0.79 2.63 -10.57
CA GLU A 33 0.92 3.72 -9.59
C GLU A 33 -0.46 4.14 -9.07
N ALA A 34 -1.45 4.20 -9.96
CA ALA A 34 -2.83 4.47 -9.57
C ALA A 34 -3.40 3.36 -8.67
N ALA A 35 -3.07 2.10 -8.95
CA ALA A 35 -3.47 0.98 -8.09
C ALA A 35 -2.80 1.05 -6.71
N LEU A 36 -1.51 1.39 -6.64
CA LEU A 36 -0.80 1.57 -5.37
C LEU A 36 -1.42 2.72 -4.54
N TYR A 37 -1.76 3.83 -5.19
CA TYR A 37 -2.43 4.96 -4.55
C TYR A 37 -3.81 4.59 -4.01
N TYR A 38 -4.58 3.82 -4.78
CA TYR A 38 -5.89 3.32 -4.35
C TYR A 38 -5.79 2.45 -3.09
N VAL A 39 -4.84 1.51 -3.06
CA VAL A 39 -4.60 0.67 -1.87
C VAL A 39 -4.26 1.54 -0.66
N PHE A 40 -3.43 2.56 -0.86
CA PHE A 40 -3.05 3.49 0.19
C PHE A 40 -4.26 4.24 0.76
N GLU A 41 -5.09 4.88 -0.08
CA GLU A 41 -6.23 5.68 0.39
C GLU A 41 -7.34 4.84 1.01
N HIS A 42 -7.62 3.65 0.46
CA HIS A 42 -8.78 2.86 0.87
C HIS A 42 -8.48 1.86 1.97
N TYR A 43 -7.24 1.41 2.13
CA TYR A 43 -6.87 0.39 3.12
C TYR A 43 -5.87 0.94 4.13
N VAL A 44 -4.73 1.46 3.68
CA VAL A 44 -3.64 1.88 4.58
C VAL A 44 -4.03 3.07 5.45
N GLN A 45 -4.71 4.08 4.88
CA GLN A 45 -5.12 5.25 5.66
C GLN A 45 -6.24 4.98 6.66
N ARG A 46 -7.07 3.96 6.39
CA ARG A 46 -8.29 3.68 7.17
C ARG A 46 -8.02 2.77 8.36
N GLU A 47 -7.08 1.85 8.23
CA GLU A 47 -6.74 0.87 9.28
C GLU A 47 -5.52 1.33 10.10
N PRO A 48 -5.68 1.57 11.43
CA PRO A 48 -4.58 2.07 12.27
C PRO A 48 -3.33 1.19 12.25
N ILE A 49 -3.50 -0.14 12.18
CA ILE A 49 -2.39 -1.09 12.16
C ILE A 49 -1.59 -0.95 10.86
N LEU A 50 -2.26 -0.87 9.72
CA LEU A 50 -1.61 -0.71 8.41
C LEU A 50 -0.95 0.65 8.27
N LYS A 51 -1.60 1.70 8.79
CA LYS A 51 -1.03 3.05 8.85
C LYS A 51 0.28 3.06 9.64
N ASN A 52 0.30 2.42 10.81
CA ASN A 52 1.50 2.32 11.64
C ASN A 52 2.59 1.48 10.95
N ALA A 53 2.24 0.36 10.33
CA ALA A 53 3.18 -0.48 9.60
C ALA A 53 3.83 0.29 8.43
N TYR A 54 3.04 1.02 7.65
CA TYR A 54 3.57 1.89 6.60
C TYR A 54 4.54 2.92 7.18
N LEU A 55 4.15 3.62 8.25
CA LEU A 55 4.99 4.63 8.91
C LEU A 55 6.30 4.04 9.46
N TYR A 56 6.24 2.86 10.05
CA TYR A 56 7.41 2.17 10.59
C TYR A 56 8.44 1.84 9.50
N LEU A 57 7.96 1.33 8.35
CA LEU A 57 8.82 1.08 7.19
C LEU A 57 9.52 2.35 6.69
N THR A 58 8.97 3.54 6.96
CA THR A 58 9.58 4.83 6.59
C THR A 58 10.70 5.30 7.50
N SER A 59 10.77 4.78 8.73
CA SER A 59 11.72 5.24 9.75
C SER A 59 12.99 4.39 9.81
N HIS A 60 13.02 3.26 9.09
CA HIS A 60 14.12 2.28 9.11
C HIS A 60 14.60 1.89 7.70
N SER A 61 14.33 2.71 6.69
CA SER A 61 14.86 2.55 5.32
C SER A 61 15.86 3.63 4.93
#